data_AF-S0G6U6-F1
#
_entry.id   AF-S0G6U6-F1
#
_cell.length_a   1.000
_cell.length_b   1.000
_cell.length_c   1.000
_cell.angle_alpha   90.00
_cell.angle_beta   90.00
_cell.angle_gamma   90.00
#
_symmetry.space_group_name_H-M   'P 1'
#
loop_
_entity.id
_entity.type
_entity.pdbx_description
1 polymer ?
#
loop_
_entity_poly.entity_id
_entity_poly.type
_entity_poly.pdbx_seq_one_letter_code
_entity_poly.pdbx_strand_id
1 'polypeptide(L)'
;MSSTRDNVRRFFEQFKPNAKVLVIINADPDAIGSAMAVKRLLWRRVSEVAIAHFNRISRPDNLALIQLTDVGLRNLAEVDKAQFDHFVIVDSQPDHNEAFAGITYTAIIDHHPLTRAEAAYTDIRPGYGTCSTLLTEYLKSWKIKPSAKLAAALMMGIKTDTADFTRQATLKDIRAFQYLYKFADNNIVTKVERAFYTDEDLDFLGTAIRKRRVVNNRVFFHAGNISKPDELVMVADFFLTIAGINWSIVSGVVDRKLIVILRNDGLRKGAGNTAKEAFSKYGSAGGHKTMARAELSLHLIRKDTGTAAQKFLAGWIMDRIEKTAGKKIE
;
A
#
# COMPACT_ATOMS: atom_id res chain seq x y z
N MET A 1 -19.72 -15.11 -18.27
CA MET A 1 -19.32 -14.49 -16.99
C MET A 1 -20.57 -14.04 -16.27
N SER A 2 -20.68 -14.31 -14.96
CA SER A 2 -21.77 -13.79 -14.11
C SER A 2 -21.78 -12.26 -14.15
N SER A 3 -22.96 -11.63 -14.22
CA SER A 3 -23.04 -10.17 -14.21
C SER A 3 -22.66 -9.63 -12.81
N THR A 4 -22.20 -8.37 -12.71
CA THR A 4 -21.93 -7.76 -11.39
C THR A 4 -23.16 -7.83 -10.49
N ARG A 5 -24.37 -7.70 -11.05
CA ARG A 5 -25.62 -7.78 -10.29
C ARG A 5 -25.88 -9.19 -9.75
N ASP A 6 -25.51 -10.23 -10.49
CA ASP A 6 -25.61 -11.62 -10.03
C ASP A 6 -24.57 -11.93 -8.95
N ASN A 7 -23.37 -11.36 -9.08
CA ASN A 7 -22.35 -11.45 -8.03
C ASN A 7 -22.84 -10.81 -6.72
N VAL A 8 -23.46 -9.63 -6.78
CA VAL A 8 -24.04 -8.98 -5.59
C VAL A 8 -25.19 -9.80 -5.01
N ARG A 9 -26.02 -10.43 -5.85
CA ARG A 9 -27.10 -11.30 -5.40
C ARG A 9 -26.56 -12.50 -4.63
N ARG A 10 -25.59 -13.22 -5.21
CA ARG A 10 -24.90 -14.35 -4.57
C ARG A 10 -24.19 -13.96 -3.29
N PHE A 11 -23.63 -12.74 -3.23
CA PHE A 11 -23.06 -12.19 -2.00
C PHE A 11 -24.15 -12.04 -0.92
N PHE A 12 -25.30 -11.45 -1.24
CA PHE A 12 -26.40 -11.29 -0.28
C PHE A 12 -27.01 -12.61 0.20
N GLU A 13 -27.05 -13.63 -0.65
CA GLU A 13 -27.56 -14.97 -0.30
C GLU A 13 -26.78 -15.64 0.84
N GLN A 14 -25.57 -15.18 1.16
CA GLN A 14 -24.76 -15.74 2.24
C GLN A 14 -25.15 -15.23 3.64
N PHE A 15 -25.93 -14.15 3.73
CA PHE A 15 -26.18 -13.47 5.01
C PHE A 15 -27.65 -13.51 5.42
N LYS A 16 -27.91 -13.77 6.69
CA LYS A 16 -29.26 -13.81 7.28
C LYS A 16 -29.62 -12.47 7.95
N PRO A 17 -30.91 -12.06 7.96
CA PRO A 17 -31.38 -10.80 8.57
C PRO A 17 -30.91 -10.48 9.99
N ASN A 18 -30.78 -11.49 10.85
CA ASN A 18 -30.43 -11.29 12.26
C ASN A 18 -28.94 -11.48 12.55
N ALA A 19 -28.14 -11.86 11.55
CA ALA A 19 -26.74 -12.20 11.74
C ALA A 19 -25.87 -10.98 12.05
N LYS A 20 -24.78 -11.18 12.77
CA LYS A 20 -23.71 -10.21 12.99
C LYS A 20 -22.51 -10.55 12.11
N VAL A 21 -22.01 -9.54 11.40
CA VAL A 21 -20.92 -9.71 10.42
C VAL A 21 -19.68 -8.94 10.88
N LEU A 22 -18.53 -9.61 10.87
CA LEU A 22 -17.23 -9.00 11.10
C LEU A 22 -16.45 -8.94 9.78
N VAL A 23 -16.12 -7.73 9.34
CA VAL A 23 -15.18 -7.51 8.22
C VAL A 23 -13.78 -7.35 8.81
N ILE A 24 -12.85 -8.21 8.41
CA ILE A 24 -11.46 -8.20 8.90
C ILE A 24 -10.55 -7.70 7.79
N ILE A 25 -9.70 -6.72 8.09
CA ILE A 25 -8.82 -6.09 7.11
C ILE A 25 -7.38 -5.93 7.59
N ASN A 26 -6.44 -5.94 6.64
CA ASN A 26 -5.15 -5.28 6.79
C ASN A 26 -5.36 -3.82 6.36
N ALA A 27 -5.48 -2.90 7.31
CA ALA A 27 -5.99 -1.56 7.07
C ALA A 27 -5.01 -0.69 6.27
N ASP A 28 -5.41 -0.36 5.05
CA ASP A 28 -4.92 0.70 4.19
C ASP A 28 -6.12 1.41 3.52
N PRO A 29 -5.94 2.42 2.65
CA PRO A 29 -7.05 3.11 2.03
C PRO A 29 -8.01 2.21 1.24
N ASP A 30 -7.50 1.18 0.55
CA ASP A 30 -8.34 0.29 -0.25
C ASP A 30 -9.17 -0.64 0.64
N ALA A 31 -8.52 -1.32 1.59
CA ALA A 31 -9.21 -2.20 2.53
C ALA A 31 -10.24 -1.45 3.38
N ILE A 32 -9.93 -0.21 3.83
CA ILE A 32 -10.87 0.64 4.58
C ILE A 32 -12.08 1.00 3.72
N GLY A 33 -11.87 1.52 2.51
CA GLY A 33 -12.96 1.89 1.59
C GLY A 33 -13.85 0.69 1.25
N SER A 34 -13.22 -0.44 0.95
CA SER A 34 -13.89 -1.71 0.63
C SER A 34 -14.70 -2.25 1.81
N ALA A 35 -14.18 -2.20 3.04
CA ALA A 35 -14.90 -2.64 4.23
C ALA A 35 -16.11 -1.74 4.53
N MET A 36 -15.97 -0.42 4.37
CA MET A 36 -17.10 0.50 4.47
C MET A 36 -18.18 0.21 3.42
N ALA A 37 -17.77 -0.19 2.20
CA ALA A 37 -18.72 -0.58 1.16
C ALA A 37 -19.46 -1.88 1.50
N VAL A 38 -18.78 -2.89 2.06
CA VAL A 38 -19.44 -4.11 2.58
C VAL A 38 -20.45 -3.75 3.67
N LYS A 39 -20.06 -2.93 4.64
CA LYS A 39 -20.97 -2.41 5.69
C LYS A 39 -22.18 -1.70 5.10
N ARG A 40 -21.99 -0.92 4.02
CA ARG A 40 -23.08 -0.24 3.31
C ARG A 40 -23.98 -1.21 2.54
N LEU A 41 -23.41 -2.22 1.88
CA LEU A 41 -24.13 -3.25 1.12
C LEU A 41 -25.05 -4.09 2.03
N LEU A 42 -24.58 -4.40 3.23
CA LEU A 42 -25.29 -5.20 4.22
C LEU A 42 -26.19 -4.37 5.15
N TRP A 43 -26.21 -3.04 5.01
CA TRP A 43 -27.08 -2.18 5.82
C TRP A 43 -28.55 -2.56 5.67
N ARG A 44 -29.24 -2.78 6.80
CA ARG A 44 -30.63 -3.29 6.89
C ARG A 44 -30.84 -4.70 6.32
N ARG A 45 -29.77 -5.44 6.04
CA ARG A 45 -29.82 -6.87 5.65
C ARG A 45 -29.33 -7.81 6.74
N VAL A 46 -28.61 -7.29 7.71
CA VAL A 46 -28.04 -7.99 8.86
C VAL A 46 -28.20 -7.10 10.10
N SER A 47 -28.05 -7.65 11.31
CA SER A 47 -28.27 -6.90 12.55
C SER A 47 -27.11 -5.96 12.89
N GLU A 48 -25.87 -6.39 12.62
CA GLU A 48 -24.66 -5.62 12.87
C GLU A 48 -23.61 -5.90 11.78
N VAL A 49 -22.86 -4.87 11.39
CA VAL A 49 -21.60 -5.03 10.65
C VAL A 49 -20.52 -4.22 11.36
N ALA A 50 -19.54 -4.93 11.92
CA ALA A 50 -18.33 -4.35 12.49
C ALA A 50 -17.16 -4.48 11.52
N ILE A 51 -16.20 -3.56 11.61
CA ILE A 51 -14.95 -3.59 10.83
C ILE A 51 -13.80 -3.64 11.83
N ALA A 52 -12.90 -4.59 11.66
CA ALA A 52 -11.74 -4.77 12.52
C ALA A 52 -10.44 -4.88 11.73
N HIS A 53 -9.35 -4.36 12.30
CA HIS A 53 -8.01 -4.41 11.73
C HIS A 53 -7.01 -5.02 12.70
N PHE A 54 -5.96 -5.67 12.19
CA PHE A 54 -4.91 -6.25 13.02
C PHE A 54 -3.56 -5.53 12.89
N ASN A 55 -3.33 -4.83 11.78
CA ASN A 55 -2.08 -4.15 11.52
C ASN A 55 -1.97 -2.84 12.29
N ARG A 56 -0.74 -2.42 12.58
CA ARG A 56 -0.45 -1.09 13.12
C ARG A 56 -0.69 -0.05 12.03
N ILE A 57 -1.52 0.94 12.33
CA ILE A 57 -1.81 2.06 11.44
C ILE A 57 -1.05 3.28 11.95
N SER A 58 0.10 3.56 11.34
CA SER A 58 0.96 4.68 11.73
C SER A 58 1.09 5.77 10.68
N ARG A 59 0.69 5.51 9.42
CA ARG A 59 0.82 6.51 8.35
C ARG A 59 -0.18 7.66 8.58
N PRO A 60 0.25 8.93 8.53
CA PRO A 60 -0.63 10.06 8.83
C PRO A 60 -1.83 10.17 7.87
N ASP A 61 -1.67 9.77 6.61
CA ASP A 61 -2.72 9.76 5.59
C ASP A 61 -3.82 8.75 5.96
N ASN A 62 -3.43 7.53 6.32
CA ASN A 62 -4.37 6.49 6.76
C ASN A 62 -5.10 6.90 8.05
N LEU A 63 -4.39 7.51 9.02
CA LEU A 63 -4.98 8.02 10.25
C LEU A 63 -6.00 9.13 9.96
N ALA A 64 -5.66 10.07 9.08
CA ALA A 64 -6.58 11.12 8.64
C ALA A 64 -7.81 10.54 7.95
N LEU A 65 -7.63 9.52 7.09
CA LEU A 65 -8.75 8.85 6.42
C LEU A 65 -9.71 8.23 7.44
N ILE A 66 -9.19 7.50 8.42
CA ILE A 66 -10.00 6.86 9.48
C ILE A 66 -10.78 7.91 10.27
N GLN A 67 -10.11 8.98 10.70
CA GLN A 67 -10.73 10.06 11.47
C GLN A 67 -11.83 10.77 10.68
N LEU A 68 -11.55 11.17 9.43
CA LEU A 68 -12.47 11.96 8.62
C LEU A 68 -13.66 11.14 8.11
N THR A 69 -13.46 9.85 7.86
CA THR A 69 -14.52 8.95 7.41
C THR A 69 -15.34 8.38 8.56
N ASP A 70 -14.85 8.48 9.80
CA ASP A 70 -15.52 7.93 10.99
C ASP A 70 -15.94 6.46 10.77
N VAL A 71 -15.02 5.65 10.26
CA VAL A 71 -15.29 4.27 9.84
C VAL A 71 -15.72 3.36 11.01
N GLY A 72 -15.35 3.73 12.24
CA GLY A 72 -15.60 2.93 13.44
C GLY A 72 -14.77 1.64 13.46
N LEU A 73 -13.49 1.76 13.10
CA LEU A 73 -12.52 0.66 13.09
C LEU A 73 -12.27 0.16 14.51
N ARG A 74 -12.28 -1.16 14.71
CA ARG A 74 -11.92 -1.80 15.98
C ARG A 74 -10.59 -2.56 15.85
N ASN A 75 -9.79 -2.59 16.92
CA ASN A 75 -8.63 -3.48 16.93
C ASN A 75 -9.10 -4.93 17.01
N LEU A 76 -8.67 -5.79 16.08
CA LEU A 76 -9.07 -7.19 16.00
C LEU A 76 -8.72 -7.97 17.28
N ALA A 77 -7.65 -7.57 17.98
CA ALA A 77 -7.25 -8.18 19.25
C ALA A 77 -8.25 -7.91 20.40
N GLU A 78 -9.04 -6.84 20.29
CA GLU A 78 -10.04 -6.44 21.29
C GLU A 78 -11.46 -6.94 20.93
N VAL A 79 -11.62 -7.57 19.76
CA VAL A 79 -12.92 -8.06 19.28
C VAL A 79 -13.11 -9.52 19.70
N ASP A 80 -14.17 -9.77 20.48
CA ASP A 80 -14.67 -11.12 20.73
C ASP A 80 -15.35 -11.68 19.46
N LYS A 81 -14.61 -12.53 18.74
CA LYS A 81 -15.06 -13.15 17.49
C LYS A 81 -16.27 -14.07 17.68
N ALA A 82 -16.49 -14.60 18.89
CA ALA A 82 -17.62 -15.49 19.16
C ALA A 82 -18.98 -14.77 19.10
N GLN A 83 -18.99 -13.44 19.09
CA GLN A 83 -20.20 -12.63 18.94
C GLN A 83 -20.66 -12.45 17.50
N PHE A 84 -19.93 -12.98 16.52
CA PHE A 84 -20.20 -12.79 15.09
C PHE A 84 -20.53 -14.13 14.42
N ASP A 85 -21.52 -14.11 13.55
CA ASP A 85 -21.99 -15.30 12.81
C ASP A 85 -21.25 -15.47 11.48
N HIS A 86 -20.81 -14.35 10.88
CA HIS A 86 -20.18 -14.34 9.57
C HIS A 86 -18.91 -13.49 9.56
N PHE A 87 -17.92 -13.97 8.82
CA PHE A 87 -16.64 -13.29 8.63
C PHE A 87 -16.44 -12.95 7.15
N VAL A 88 -16.04 -11.72 6.88
CA VAL A 88 -15.74 -11.23 5.53
C VAL A 88 -14.32 -10.70 5.50
N ILE A 89 -13.59 -11.01 4.44
CA ILE A 89 -12.31 -10.39 4.12
C ILE A 89 -12.46 -9.60 2.82
N VAL A 90 -11.87 -8.41 2.80
CA VAL A 90 -11.78 -7.58 1.61
C VAL A 90 -10.31 -7.21 1.41
N ASP A 91 -9.91 -7.09 0.15
CA ASP A 91 -8.55 -6.67 -0.23
C ASP A 91 -7.45 -7.58 0.33
N SER A 92 -7.80 -8.85 0.57
CA SER A 92 -6.87 -9.89 0.99
C SER A 92 -7.49 -11.27 0.87
N GLN A 93 -6.63 -12.27 1.04
CA GLN A 93 -6.98 -13.67 1.15
C GLN A 93 -6.43 -14.27 2.46
N PRO A 94 -7.05 -15.34 2.99
CA PRO A 94 -6.68 -16.01 4.24
C PRO A 94 -5.19 -16.28 4.47
N ASP A 95 -4.39 -16.52 3.43
CA ASP A 95 -2.96 -16.82 3.54
C ASP A 95 -2.04 -15.60 3.39
N HIS A 96 -2.59 -14.40 3.16
CA HIS A 96 -1.82 -13.16 3.07
C HIS A 96 -1.22 -12.73 4.43
N ASN A 97 -1.84 -13.13 5.54
CA ASN A 97 -1.36 -12.84 6.88
C ASN A 97 -1.85 -13.86 7.92
N GLU A 98 -1.03 -14.16 8.93
CA GLU A 98 -1.38 -15.06 10.03
C GLU A 98 -2.61 -14.61 10.83
N ALA A 99 -2.87 -13.31 10.91
CA ALA A 99 -4.05 -12.77 11.59
C ALA A 99 -5.37 -13.16 10.91
N PHE A 100 -5.32 -13.56 9.64
CA PHE A 100 -6.48 -14.09 8.91
C PHE A 100 -6.66 -15.60 9.08
N ALA A 101 -5.66 -16.31 9.60
CA ALA A 101 -5.68 -17.77 9.71
C ALA A 101 -6.64 -18.26 10.81
N GLY A 102 -7.14 -19.49 10.66
CA GLY A 102 -8.03 -20.12 11.64
C GLY A 102 -9.47 -19.57 11.66
N ILE A 103 -9.83 -18.75 10.68
CA ILE A 103 -11.16 -18.15 10.54
C ILE A 103 -11.87 -18.76 9.34
N THR A 104 -13.12 -19.21 9.53
CA THR A 104 -13.97 -19.67 8.42
C THR A 104 -14.69 -18.49 7.81
N TYR A 105 -14.22 -18.03 6.65
CA TYR A 105 -14.80 -16.89 5.97
C TYR A 105 -16.10 -17.25 5.23
N THR A 106 -17.11 -16.40 5.38
CA THR A 106 -18.35 -16.44 4.60
C THR A 106 -18.15 -15.82 3.22
N ALA A 107 -17.38 -14.73 3.14
CA ALA A 107 -17.12 -14.04 1.88
C ALA A 107 -15.68 -13.52 1.76
N ILE A 108 -15.10 -13.63 0.57
CA ILE A 108 -13.77 -13.12 0.20
C ILE A 108 -13.91 -12.29 -1.08
N ILE A 109 -13.51 -11.01 -1.03
CA ILE A 109 -13.52 -10.11 -2.19
C ILE A 109 -12.13 -9.48 -2.31
N ASP A 110 -11.45 -9.71 -3.43
CA ASP A 110 -10.05 -9.29 -3.57
C ASP A 110 -9.69 -8.99 -5.03
N HIS A 111 -8.64 -8.22 -5.23
CA HIS A 111 -8.06 -7.92 -6.55
C HIS A 111 -6.63 -8.44 -6.70
N HIS A 112 -6.02 -9.02 -5.67
CA HIS A 112 -4.70 -9.65 -5.78
C HIS A 112 -4.75 -10.96 -6.59
N PRO A 113 -3.59 -11.47 -7.07
CA PRO A 113 -3.52 -12.82 -7.62
C PRO A 113 -4.13 -13.86 -6.67
N LEU A 114 -4.82 -14.84 -7.23
CA LEU A 114 -5.43 -15.92 -6.45
C LEU A 114 -4.36 -16.74 -5.72
N THR A 115 -4.53 -16.89 -4.42
CA THR A 115 -3.73 -17.75 -3.54
C THR A 115 -4.65 -18.79 -2.89
N ARG A 116 -5.22 -18.50 -1.72
CA ARG A 116 -6.17 -19.34 -1.00
C ARG A 116 -7.45 -18.57 -0.68
N ALA A 117 -8.51 -18.82 -1.44
CA ALA A 117 -9.79 -18.10 -1.29
C ALA A 117 -10.99 -19.04 -1.09
N GLU A 118 -10.93 -19.91 -0.07
CA GLU A 118 -12.00 -20.84 0.29
C GLU A 118 -13.05 -20.17 1.18
N ALA A 119 -14.23 -19.88 0.60
CA ALA A 119 -15.40 -19.34 1.31
C ALA A 119 -16.70 -19.69 0.57
N ALA A 120 -17.84 -19.51 1.23
CA ALA A 120 -19.15 -19.70 0.59
C ALA A 120 -19.37 -18.72 -0.58
N TYR A 121 -18.78 -17.54 -0.50
CA TYR A 121 -18.71 -16.58 -1.59
C TYR A 121 -17.28 -16.06 -1.82
N THR A 122 -16.86 -16.09 -3.07
CA THR A 122 -15.53 -15.61 -3.48
C THR A 122 -15.65 -14.82 -4.79
N ASP A 123 -15.14 -13.59 -4.82
CA ASP A 123 -14.97 -12.77 -6.04
C ASP A 123 -13.56 -12.19 -6.07
N ILE A 124 -12.64 -12.89 -6.75
CA ILE A 124 -11.22 -12.52 -6.90
C ILE A 124 -11.01 -12.02 -8.33
N ARG A 125 -10.57 -10.77 -8.51
CA ARG A 125 -10.39 -10.17 -9.83
C ARG A 125 -9.00 -9.53 -10.01
N PRO A 126 -7.97 -10.35 -10.31
CA PRO A 126 -6.59 -9.88 -10.55
C PRO A 126 -6.42 -8.83 -11.66
N GLY A 127 -7.42 -8.69 -12.54
CA GLY A 127 -7.43 -7.71 -13.62
C GLY A 127 -8.00 -6.34 -13.25
N TYR A 128 -8.26 -6.06 -11.97
CA TYR A 128 -8.68 -4.75 -11.47
C TYR A 128 -7.54 -4.10 -10.70
N GLY A 129 -7.45 -2.77 -10.78
CA GLY A 129 -6.38 -2.04 -10.10
C GLY A 129 -6.51 -2.01 -8.58
N THR A 130 -7.72 -2.28 -8.05
CA THR A 130 -8.06 -2.12 -6.62
C THR A 130 -9.37 -2.83 -6.29
N CYS A 131 -9.51 -3.30 -5.05
CA CYS A 131 -10.75 -3.82 -4.47
C CYS A 131 -11.87 -2.76 -4.43
N SER A 132 -11.55 -1.49 -4.15
CA SER A 132 -12.49 -0.36 -4.11
C SER A 132 -13.24 -0.18 -5.44
N THR A 133 -12.61 -0.47 -6.58
CA THR A 133 -13.28 -0.48 -7.88
C THR A 133 -14.36 -1.56 -7.95
N LEU A 134 -14.08 -2.79 -7.46
CA LEU A 134 -15.06 -3.88 -7.43
C LEU A 134 -16.27 -3.48 -6.57
N LEU A 135 -16.02 -2.99 -5.36
CA LEU A 135 -17.09 -2.62 -4.43
C LEU A 135 -17.88 -1.40 -4.92
N THR A 136 -17.26 -0.51 -5.68
CA THR A 136 -17.97 0.57 -6.39
C THR A 136 -18.91 0.01 -7.45
N GLU A 137 -18.47 -0.97 -8.24
CA GLU A 137 -19.35 -1.65 -9.20
C GLU A 137 -20.51 -2.36 -8.49
N TYR A 138 -20.28 -2.94 -7.31
CA TYR A 138 -21.33 -3.59 -6.51
C TYR A 138 -22.40 -2.58 -6.10
N LEU A 139 -22.01 -1.47 -5.46
CA LEU A 139 -22.92 -0.40 -5.06
C LEU A 139 -23.72 0.13 -6.24
N LYS A 140 -23.05 0.39 -7.36
CA LYS A 140 -23.68 0.91 -8.59
C LYS A 140 -24.67 -0.10 -9.18
N SER A 141 -24.32 -1.39 -9.25
CA SER A 141 -25.18 -2.43 -9.80
C SER A 141 -26.46 -2.65 -8.97
N TRP A 142 -26.39 -2.38 -7.67
CA TRP A 142 -27.52 -2.44 -6.76
C TRP A 142 -28.22 -1.10 -6.52
N LYS A 143 -27.84 -0.06 -7.29
CA LYS A 143 -28.38 1.31 -7.19
C LYS A 143 -28.26 1.92 -5.77
N ILE A 144 -27.25 1.52 -5.01
CA ILE A 144 -26.98 2.07 -3.69
C ILE A 144 -26.15 3.35 -3.86
N LYS A 145 -26.72 4.49 -3.48
CA LYS A 145 -25.98 5.75 -3.39
C LYS A 145 -25.02 5.70 -2.19
N PRO A 146 -23.69 5.86 -2.40
CA PRO A 146 -22.75 5.96 -1.29
C PRO A 146 -22.95 7.29 -0.54
N SER A 147 -22.62 7.31 0.75
CA SER A 147 -22.48 8.58 1.49
C SER A 147 -21.21 9.30 1.02
N ALA A 148 -21.11 10.61 1.33
CA ALA A 148 -19.94 11.39 0.93
C ALA A 148 -18.62 10.85 1.53
N LYS A 149 -18.67 10.39 2.78
CA LYS A 149 -17.54 9.73 3.46
C LYS A 149 -17.16 8.40 2.82
N LEU A 150 -18.13 7.53 2.50
CA LEU A 150 -17.87 6.26 1.82
C LEU A 150 -17.29 6.48 0.41
N ALA A 151 -17.85 7.43 -0.34
CA ALA A 151 -17.36 7.73 -1.68
C ALA A 151 -15.92 8.30 -1.64
N ALA A 152 -15.61 9.15 -0.66
CA ALA A 152 -14.24 9.63 -0.43
C ALA A 152 -13.27 8.49 -0.08
N ALA A 153 -13.67 7.55 0.80
CA ALA A 153 -12.84 6.40 1.16
C ALA A 153 -12.54 5.49 -0.03
N LEU A 154 -13.56 5.14 -0.82
CA LEU A 154 -13.37 4.33 -2.04
C LEU A 154 -12.52 5.07 -3.10
N MET A 155 -12.63 6.39 -3.20
CA MET A 155 -11.76 7.19 -4.07
C MET A 155 -10.30 7.16 -3.62
N MET A 156 -10.06 7.22 -2.31
CA MET A 156 -8.71 7.11 -1.76
C MET A 156 -8.11 5.73 -2.03
N GLY A 157 -8.87 4.64 -1.85
CA GLY A 157 -8.44 3.29 -2.23
C GLY A 157 -8.00 3.20 -3.69
N ILE A 158 -8.83 3.69 -4.62
CA ILE A 158 -8.49 3.72 -6.05
C ILE A 158 -7.21 4.52 -6.32
N LYS A 159 -7.10 5.73 -5.76
CA LYS A 159 -5.93 6.59 -6.00
C LYS A 159 -4.65 6.00 -5.43
N THR A 160 -4.70 5.44 -4.23
CA THR A 160 -3.52 4.89 -3.56
C THR A 160 -2.96 3.67 -4.30
N ASP A 161 -3.79 2.69 -4.61
CA ASP A 161 -3.32 1.43 -5.19
C ASP A 161 -2.88 1.58 -6.63
N THR A 162 -3.61 2.41 -7.38
CA THR A 162 -3.27 2.73 -8.76
C THR A 162 -2.18 3.81 -8.89
N ALA A 163 -1.67 4.33 -7.78
CA ALA A 163 -0.72 5.45 -7.74
C ALA A 163 -1.15 6.60 -8.66
N ASP A 164 -2.34 7.16 -8.40
CA ASP A 164 -2.98 8.18 -9.24
C ASP A 164 -3.09 7.77 -10.71
N PHE A 165 -3.56 6.54 -10.93
CA PHE A 165 -3.76 5.93 -12.25
C PHE A 165 -2.49 5.67 -13.06
N THR A 166 -1.29 5.85 -12.47
CA THR A 166 -0.02 5.63 -13.17
C THR A 166 0.50 4.20 -13.06
N ARG A 167 -0.07 3.39 -12.15
CA ARG A 167 0.35 2.01 -11.86
C ARG A 167 -0.83 1.06 -11.93
N GLN A 168 -0.76 0.08 -12.83
CA GLN A 168 -1.74 -1.02 -12.93
C GLN A 168 -3.22 -0.59 -12.99
N ALA A 169 -3.48 0.66 -13.37
CA ALA A 169 -4.82 1.20 -13.49
C ALA A 169 -5.49 0.69 -14.75
N THR A 170 -6.79 0.48 -14.67
CA THR A 170 -7.64 0.10 -15.80
C THR A 170 -8.70 1.15 -16.07
N LEU A 171 -9.35 1.05 -17.24
CA LEU A 171 -10.52 1.89 -17.54
C LEU A 171 -11.67 1.68 -16.54
N LYS A 172 -11.71 0.55 -15.83
CA LYS A 172 -12.72 0.31 -14.80
C LYS A 172 -12.47 1.18 -13.57
N ASP A 173 -11.21 1.34 -13.17
CA ASP A 173 -10.80 2.18 -12.04
C ASP A 173 -11.12 3.65 -12.31
N ILE A 174 -10.84 4.14 -13.54
CA ILE A 174 -11.18 5.51 -13.96
C ILE A 174 -12.70 5.73 -13.95
N ARG A 175 -13.50 4.76 -14.42
CA ARG A 175 -14.97 4.86 -14.42
C ARG A 175 -15.55 4.79 -13.01
N ALA A 176 -14.99 3.96 -12.14
CA ALA A 176 -15.38 3.89 -10.74
C ALA A 176 -15.07 5.22 -10.04
N PHE A 177 -13.87 5.77 -10.24
CA PHE A 177 -13.47 7.08 -9.75
C PHE A 177 -14.43 8.18 -10.22
N GLN A 178 -14.72 8.25 -11.53
CA GLN A 178 -15.66 9.23 -12.09
C GLN A 178 -17.06 9.11 -11.47
N TYR A 179 -17.52 7.89 -11.17
CA TYR A 179 -18.80 7.67 -10.51
C TYR A 179 -18.78 8.18 -9.06
N LEU A 180 -17.74 7.84 -8.30
CA LEU A 180 -17.60 8.24 -6.89
C LEU A 180 -17.40 9.75 -6.72
N TYR A 181 -16.68 10.40 -7.66
CA TYR A 181 -16.40 11.84 -7.65
C TYR A 181 -17.68 12.68 -7.55
N LYS A 182 -18.81 12.17 -8.04
CA LYS A 182 -20.12 12.83 -7.96
C LYS A 182 -20.69 12.90 -6.54
N PHE A 183 -20.21 12.05 -5.64
CA PHE A 183 -20.77 11.87 -4.30
C PHE A 183 -19.77 12.16 -3.19
N ALA A 184 -18.48 12.00 -3.45
CA ALA A 184 -17.44 12.15 -2.46
C ALA A 184 -17.35 13.58 -1.91
N ASP A 185 -17.03 13.67 -0.62
CA ASP A 185 -16.54 14.92 -0.06
C ASP A 185 -15.08 15.10 -0.46
N ASN A 186 -14.83 15.94 -1.47
CA ASN A 186 -13.48 16.20 -1.97
C ASN A 186 -12.59 16.92 -0.93
N ASN A 187 -13.16 17.53 0.11
CA ASN A 187 -12.36 18.09 1.20
C ASN A 187 -11.73 16.98 2.05
N ILE A 188 -12.43 15.85 2.25
CA ILE A 188 -11.85 14.67 2.91
C ILE A 188 -10.70 14.14 2.06
N VAL A 189 -10.92 13.90 0.77
CA VAL A 189 -9.89 13.42 -0.17
C VAL A 189 -8.66 14.34 -0.13
N THR A 190 -8.87 15.65 -0.29
CA THR A 190 -7.78 16.64 -0.27
C THR A 190 -7.05 16.69 1.08
N LYS A 191 -7.77 16.57 2.20
CA LYS A 191 -7.15 16.61 3.53
C LYS A 191 -6.30 15.36 3.80
N VAL A 192 -6.78 14.18 3.37
CA VAL A 192 -6.03 12.93 3.44
C VAL A 192 -4.76 13.00 2.59
N GLU A 193 -4.88 13.45 1.33
CA GLU A 193 -3.73 13.68 0.43
C GLU A 193 -2.76 14.77 0.88
N ARG A 194 -3.08 15.54 1.92
CA ARG A 194 -2.16 16.54 2.48
C ARG A 194 -1.54 16.08 3.80
N ALA A 195 -2.00 14.98 4.36
CA ALA A 195 -1.53 14.41 5.62
C ALA A 195 -0.40 13.40 5.35
N PHE A 196 0.74 13.83 4.81
CA PHE A 196 1.83 12.92 4.47
C PHE A 196 3.00 12.90 5.47
N TYR A 197 3.25 14.02 6.17
CA TYR A 197 4.45 14.18 7.00
C TYR A 197 4.07 14.60 8.42
N THR A 198 4.76 14.01 9.40
CA THR A 198 4.84 14.49 10.78
C THR A 198 5.99 15.49 10.93
N ASP A 199 6.09 16.17 12.07
CA ASP A 199 7.21 17.08 12.34
C ASP A 199 8.56 16.34 12.37
N GLU A 200 8.60 15.13 12.92
CA GLU A 200 9.80 14.26 12.90
C GLU A 200 10.23 13.93 11.47
N ASP A 201 9.26 13.66 10.58
CA ASP A 201 9.50 13.39 9.17
C ASP A 201 10.12 14.61 8.47
N LEU A 202 9.64 15.82 8.80
CA LEU A 202 10.17 17.06 8.24
C LEU A 202 11.61 17.33 8.71
N ASP A 203 11.95 17.04 9.96
CA ASP A 203 13.32 17.16 10.47
C ASP A 203 14.29 16.21 9.75
N PHE A 204 13.85 14.96 9.54
CA PHE A 204 14.61 13.97 8.79
C PHE A 204 14.80 14.41 7.33
N LEU A 205 13.72 14.84 6.67
CA LEU A 205 13.74 15.34 5.30
C LEU A 205 14.63 16.57 5.17
N GLY A 206 14.57 17.52 6.11
CA GLY A 206 15.42 18.70 6.14
C GLY A 206 16.91 18.34 6.22
N THR A 207 17.25 17.31 7.00
CA THR A 207 18.61 16.76 7.06
C THR A 207 19.03 16.13 5.74
N ALA A 208 18.15 15.34 5.14
CA ALA A 208 18.41 14.72 3.83
C ALA A 208 18.66 15.79 2.75
N ILE A 209 17.80 16.81 2.67
CA ILE A 209 17.94 17.93 1.74
C ILE A 209 19.32 18.57 1.89
N ARG A 210 19.74 18.93 3.11
CA ARG A 210 21.04 19.59 3.33
C ARG A 210 22.24 18.72 2.95
N LYS A 211 22.15 17.39 3.12
CA LYS A 211 23.27 16.46 2.96
C LYS A 211 23.26 15.69 1.63
N ARG A 212 22.27 15.92 0.76
CA ARG A 212 22.15 15.21 -0.53
C ARG A 212 23.35 15.45 -1.43
N ARG A 213 23.69 14.44 -2.24
CA ARG A 213 24.69 14.55 -3.30
C ARG A 213 24.04 14.25 -4.65
N VAL A 214 24.32 15.08 -5.65
CA VAL A 214 23.79 14.89 -7.01
C VAL A 214 24.94 14.59 -7.95
N VAL A 215 24.82 13.49 -8.69
CA VAL A 215 25.79 13.06 -9.72
C VAL A 215 25.00 12.44 -10.87
N ASN A 216 25.26 12.85 -12.13
CA ASN A 216 24.68 12.23 -13.33
C ASN A 216 23.15 12.06 -13.30
N ASN A 217 22.42 13.09 -12.86
CA ASN A 217 20.95 13.09 -12.69
C ASN A 217 20.44 12.07 -11.65
N ARG A 218 21.29 11.71 -10.69
CA ARG A 218 20.98 10.81 -9.59
C ARG A 218 21.26 11.54 -8.29
N VAL A 219 20.35 11.41 -7.35
CA VAL A 219 20.49 11.99 -6.02
C VAL A 219 20.70 10.89 -5.00
N PHE A 220 21.65 11.14 -4.10
CA PHE A 220 22.09 10.20 -3.08
C PHE A 220 21.98 10.83 -1.70
N PHE A 221 21.54 10.03 -0.73
CA PHE A 221 21.62 10.37 0.69
C PHE A 221 21.88 9.12 1.54
N HIS A 222 22.76 9.26 2.52
CA HIS A 222 23.00 8.24 3.54
C HIS A 222 22.68 8.84 4.91
N ALA A 223 21.67 8.29 5.57
CA ALA A 223 21.15 8.78 6.83
C ALA A 223 22.01 8.40 8.04
N GLY A 224 22.96 7.46 7.88
CA GLY A 224 23.67 6.87 9.01
C GLY A 224 22.77 5.87 9.75
N ASN A 225 22.84 5.84 11.08
CA ASN A 225 22.00 4.97 11.89
C ASN A 225 20.61 5.60 12.08
N ILE A 226 19.56 4.84 11.78
CA ILE A 226 18.17 5.28 11.94
C ILE A 226 17.36 4.17 12.62
N SER A 227 16.19 4.53 13.15
CA SER A 227 15.24 3.58 13.76
C SER A 227 14.08 3.22 12.83
N LYS A 228 13.73 4.09 11.88
CA LYS A 228 12.56 3.92 10.99
C LYS A 228 12.99 3.80 9.53
N PRO A 229 13.00 2.61 8.93
CA PRO A 229 13.32 2.42 7.51
C PRO A 229 12.42 3.23 6.54
N ASP A 230 11.18 3.53 6.94
CA ASP A 230 10.21 4.23 6.10
C ASP A 230 10.61 5.69 5.80
N GLU A 231 11.41 6.31 6.68
CA GLU A 231 11.99 7.63 6.46
C GLU A 231 12.89 7.64 5.20
N LEU A 232 13.56 6.52 4.88
CA LEU A 232 14.35 6.39 3.66
C LEU A 232 13.48 6.38 2.41
N VAL A 233 12.31 5.74 2.48
CA VAL A 233 11.35 5.67 1.38
C VAL A 233 10.80 7.05 1.08
N MET A 234 10.36 7.75 2.12
CA MET A 234 9.86 9.12 2.07
C MET A 234 10.85 10.07 1.39
N VAL A 235 12.10 10.07 1.84
CA VAL A 235 13.15 10.91 1.22
C VAL A 235 13.41 10.47 -0.22
N ALA A 236 13.40 9.17 -0.50
CA ALA A 236 13.65 8.68 -1.85
C ALA A 236 12.58 9.17 -2.85
N ASP A 237 11.32 9.12 -2.45
CA ASP A 237 10.19 9.58 -3.24
C ASP A 237 10.21 11.12 -3.41
N PHE A 238 10.46 11.88 -2.33
CA PHE A 238 10.59 13.34 -2.40
C PHE A 238 11.71 13.76 -3.35
N PHE A 239 12.85 13.09 -3.30
CA PHE A 239 13.98 13.42 -4.16
C PHE A 239 13.75 13.17 -5.65
N LEU A 240 12.81 12.30 -6.04
CA LEU A 240 12.39 12.19 -7.44
C LEU A 240 11.58 13.40 -7.93
N THR A 241 11.08 14.26 -7.04
CA THR A 241 10.40 15.50 -7.45
C THR A 241 11.39 16.61 -7.82
N ILE A 242 12.70 16.41 -7.61
CA ILE A 242 13.72 17.36 -8.01
C ILE A 242 13.83 17.37 -9.54
N ALA A 243 13.67 18.55 -10.15
CA ALA A 243 13.76 18.71 -11.59
C ALA A 243 15.10 18.16 -12.13
N GLY A 244 15.03 17.33 -13.18
CA GLY A 244 16.19 16.74 -13.82
C GLY A 244 16.80 15.52 -13.10
N ILE A 245 16.25 15.10 -11.95
CA ILE A 245 16.62 13.84 -11.29
C ILE A 245 15.79 12.69 -11.86
N ASN A 246 16.47 11.62 -12.25
CA ASN A 246 15.85 10.40 -12.79
C ASN A 246 15.94 9.24 -11.79
N TRP A 247 16.85 9.31 -10.83
CA TRP A 247 17.11 8.29 -9.83
C TRP A 247 17.32 8.89 -8.44
N SER A 248 16.70 8.28 -7.45
CA SER A 248 16.91 8.59 -6.04
C SER A 248 17.37 7.34 -5.29
N ILE A 249 18.52 7.45 -4.63
CA ILE A 249 19.15 6.37 -3.87
C ILE A 249 19.36 6.85 -2.45
N VAL A 250 18.57 6.31 -1.53
CA VAL A 250 18.58 6.71 -0.13
C VAL A 250 18.88 5.50 0.72
N SER A 251 19.76 5.65 1.71
CA SER A 251 20.25 4.53 2.51
C SER A 251 20.41 4.87 3.98
N GLY A 252 20.34 3.86 4.83
CA GLY A 252 20.51 3.99 6.27
C GLY A 252 20.81 2.63 6.90
N VAL A 253 21.34 2.64 8.12
CA VAL A 253 21.65 1.45 8.89
C VAL A 253 20.56 1.25 9.94
N VAL A 254 19.93 0.08 9.90
CA VAL A 254 18.87 -0.35 10.83
C VAL A 254 19.22 -1.76 11.30
N ASP A 255 19.27 -2.00 12.61
CA ASP A 255 19.54 -3.33 13.20
C ASP A 255 20.72 -4.07 12.57
N ARG A 256 21.86 -3.38 12.41
CA ARG A 256 23.11 -3.88 11.78
C ARG A 256 22.97 -4.30 10.31
N LYS A 257 21.88 -3.94 9.65
CA LYS A 257 21.69 -4.07 8.21
C LYS A 257 21.79 -2.70 7.55
N LEU A 258 22.39 -2.66 6.38
CA LEU A 258 22.32 -1.50 5.49
C LEU A 258 21.09 -1.64 4.62
N ILE A 259 20.15 -0.71 4.77
CA ILE A 259 18.96 -0.60 3.93
C ILE A 259 19.27 0.40 2.82
N VAL A 260 18.98 0.04 1.58
CA VAL A 260 19.11 0.91 0.40
C VAL A 260 17.78 0.93 -0.35
N ILE A 261 17.19 2.10 -0.46
CA ILE A 261 15.98 2.37 -1.24
C ILE A 261 16.38 2.98 -2.56
N LEU A 262 15.89 2.40 -3.65
CA LEU A 262 16.06 2.92 -5.00
C LEU A 262 14.70 3.29 -5.57
N ARG A 263 14.63 4.47 -6.16
CA ARG A 263 13.50 4.98 -6.92
C ARG A 263 13.97 5.53 -8.25
N ASN A 264 13.19 5.34 -9.32
CA ASN A 264 13.46 5.97 -10.60
C ASN A 264 12.17 6.35 -11.35
N ASP A 265 12.33 7.15 -12.40
CA ASP A 265 11.26 7.65 -13.27
C ASP A 265 10.62 6.61 -14.21
N GLY A 266 11.13 5.38 -14.25
CA GLY A 266 10.61 4.29 -15.08
C GLY A 266 10.95 4.37 -16.57
N LEU A 267 11.70 5.38 -17.02
CA LEU A 267 12.07 5.56 -18.43
C LEU A 267 13.26 4.71 -18.86
N ARG A 268 14.16 4.38 -17.92
CA ARG A 268 15.43 3.68 -18.20
C ARG A 268 15.49 2.32 -17.49
N LYS A 269 16.70 1.86 -17.13
CA LYS A 269 16.96 0.57 -16.47
C LYS A 269 16.10 0.39 -15.23
N GLY A 270 15.56 -0.81 -15.01
CA GLY A 270 14.66 -1.08 -13.89
C GLY A 270 15.36 -1.05 -12.53
N ALA A 271 14.76 -0.38 -11.54
CA ALA A 271 15.29 -0.26 -10.18
C ALA A 271 15.57 -1.61 -9.53
N GLY A 272 14.67 -2.60 -9.70
CA GLY A 272 14.83 -3.95 -9.16
C GLY A 272 16.04 -4.68 -9.73
N ASN A 273 16.26 -4.58 -11.04
CA ASN A 273 17.41 -5.19 -11.71
C ASN A 273 18.71 -4.51 -11.28
N THR A 274 18.72 -3.18 -11.19
CA THR A 274 19.87 -2.43 -10.67
C THR A 274 20.21 -2.80 -9.23
N ALA A 275 19.20 -2.91 -8.35
CA ALA A 275 19.42 -3.34 -6.96
C ALA A 275 20.03 -4.74 -6.89
N LYS A 276 19.50 -5.70 -7.68
CA LYS A 276 20.05 -7.06 -7.78
C LYS A 276 21.50 -7.04 -8.23
N GLU A 277 21.78 -6.42 -9.37
CA GLU A 277 23.14 -6.37 -9.93
C GLU A 277 24.14 -5.69 -8.98
N ALA A 278 23.71 -4.62 -8.31
CA ALA A 278 24.56 -3.89 -7.38
C ALA A 278 24.82 -4.64 -6.08
N PHE A 279 23.82 -5.34 -5.52
CA PHE A 279 23.85 -5.69 -4.10
C PHE A 279 23.54 -7.15 -3.73
N SER A 280 23.11 -8.02 -4.66
CA SER A 280 22.71 -9.42 -4.34
C SER A 280 23.79 -10.22 -3.59
N LYS A 281 25.07 -9.87 -3.75
CA LYS A 281 26.19 -10.51 -3.05
C LYS A 281 26.13 -10.34 -1.52
N TYR A 282 25.46 -9.30 -1.01
CA TYR A 282 25.50 -8.93 0.41
C TYR A 282 24.19 -9.13 1.15
N GLY A 283 23.14 -9.61 0.48
CA GLY A 283 21.84 -9.83 1.09
C GLY A 283 20.71 -9.79 0.07
N SER A 284 19.49 -9.59 0.57
CA SER A 284 18.30 -9.50 -0.27
C SER A 284 18.31 -8.18 -1.06
N ALA A 285 18.08 -8.25 -2.36
CA ALA A 285 17.98 -7.08 -3.22
C ALA A 285 17.00 -7.35 -4.37
N GLY A 286 16.11 -6.40 -4.64
CA GLY A 286 15.14 -6.55 -5.72
C GLY A 286 14.03 -5.52 -5.67
N GLY A 287 13.04 -5.71 -6.54
CA GLY A 287 11.90 -4.82 -6.67
C GLY A 287 11.34 -4.81 -8.09
N HIS A 288 10.62 -3.75 -8.39
CA HIS A 288 9.94 -3.52 -9.66
C HIS A 288 10.73 -2.57 -10.57
N LYS A 289 10.13 -2.18 -11.69
CA LYS A 289 10.74 -1.28 -12.67
C LYS A 289 11.13 0.08 -12.07
N THR A 290 10.28 0.66 -11.22
CA THR A 290 10.47 2.02 -10.66
C THR A 290 10.92 2.05 -9.21
N MET A 291 10.81 0.94 -8.49
CA MET A 291 11.05 0.89 -7.04
C MET A 291 11.81 -0.36 -6.66
N ALA A 292 12.84 -0.23 -5.84
CA ALA A 292 13.56 -1.35 -5.28
C ALA A 292 14.05 -1.10 -3.86
N ARG A 293 14.33 -2.20 -3.17
CA ARG A 293 14.88 -2.23 -1.83
C ARG A 293 15.98 -3.27 -1.77
N ALA A 294 17.03 -2.95 -1.05
CA ALA A 294 18.09 -3.89 -0.72
C ALA A 294 18.34 -3.86 0.79
N GLU A 295 18.49 -5.04 1.40
CA GLU A 295 18.80 -5.23 2.81
C GLU A 295 20.09 -6.04 2.93
N LEU A 296 21.16 -5.36 3.31
CA LEU A 296 22.52 -5.87 3.18
C LEU A 296 23.14 -6.10 4.55
N SER A 297 23.84 -7.22 4.70
CA SER A 297 24.59 -7.54 5.90
C SER A 297 25.86 -6.68 5.98
N LEU A 298 25.96 -5.83 7.01
CA LEU A 298 27.18 -5.06 7.26
C LEU A 298 28.40 -5.96 7.51
N HIS A 299 28.19 -7.17 8.03
CA HIS A 299 29.26 -8.15 8.21
C HIS A 299 29.82 -8.61 6.87
N LEU A 300 28.96 -8.94 5.90
CA LEU A 300 29.39 -9.34 4.56
C LEU A 300 30.11 -8.20 3.83
N ILE A 301 29.59 -6.97 3.96
CA ILE A 301 30.25 -5.78 3.39
C ILE A 301 31.64 -5.59 3.99
N ARG A 302 31.77 -5.67 5.32
CA ARG A 302 33.06 -5.51 6.01
C ARG A 302 34.04 -6.61 5.62
N LYS A 303 33.58 -7.86 5.47
CA LYS A 303 34.43 -8.99 5.04
C LYS A 303 35.00 -8.76 3.63
N ASP A 304 34.22 -8.16 2.73
CA ASP A 304 34.62 -7.96 1.33
C ASP A 304 35.43 -6.68 1.10
N THR A 305 35.20 -5.64 1.91
CA THR A 305 35.77 -4.29 1.69
C THR A 305 36.73 -3.83 2.78
N GLY A 306 36.89 -4.62 3.86
CA GLY A 306 37.72 -4.29 5.02
C GLY A 306 37.07 -3.32 6.03
N THR A 307 36.01 -2.60 5.64
CA THR A 307 35.31 -1.63 6.50
C THR A 307 33.82 -1.55 6.20
N ALA A 308 33.04 -1.08 7.17
CA ALA A 308 31.61 -0.78 6.99
C ALA A 308 31.24 0.51 7.74
N ALA A 309 32.19 1.43 7.88
CA ALA A 309 31.96 2.72 8.53
C ALA A 309 31.00 3.59 7.72
N GLN A 310 30.14 4.37 8.38
CA GLN A 310 29.10 5.18 7.72
C GLN A 310 29.63 6.08 6.58
N LYS A 311 30.77 6.75 6.80
CA LYS A 311 31.40 7.61 5.78
C LYS A 311 31.82 6.83 4.54
N PHE A 312 32.24 5.57 4.71
CA PHE A 312 32.59 4.68 3.61
C PHE A 312 31.36 4.19 2.86
N LEU A 313 30.29 3.79 3.57
CA LEU A 313 29.08 3.23 2.98
C LEU A 313 28.43 4.19 1.97
N ALA A 314 28.40 5.48 2.26
CA ALA A 314 27.84 6.48 1.34
C ALA A 314 28.56 6.50 -0.02
N GLY A 315 29.90 6.53 -0.01
CA GLY A 315 30.70 6.48 -1.25
C GLY A 315 30.60 5.13 -1.95
N TRP A 316 30.66 4.03 -1.20
CA TRP A 316 30.55 2.68 -1.73
C TRP A 316 29.22 2.42 -2.46
N ILE A 317 28.11 2.92 -1.93
CA ILE A 317 26.79 2.85 -2.59
C ILE A 317 26.83 3.64 -3.89
N MET A 318 27.32 4.88 -3.87
CA MET A 318 27.42 5.72 -5.07
C MET A 318 28.22 5.01 -6.16
N ASP A 319 29.40 4.46 -5.84
CA ASP A 319 30.26 3.77 -6.81
C ASP A 319 29.61 2.53 -7.42
N ARG A 320 28.88 1.73 -6.62
CA ARG A 320 28.14 0.57 -7.11
C ARG A 320 26.97 0.96 -8.01
N ILE A 321 26.22 1.97 -7.62
CA ILE A 321 25.09 2.47 -8.42
C ILE A 321 25.59 3.10 -9.72
N GLU A 322 26.67 3.87 -9.70
CA GLU A 322 27.25 4.45 -10.93
C GLU A 322 27.61 3.38 -11.97
N LYS A 323 28.09 2.21 -11.53
CA LYS A 323 28.44 1.10 -12.43
C LYS A 323 27.22 0.33 -12.97
N THR A 324 26.12 0.29 -12.22
CA THR A 324 25.00 -0.63 -12.46
C THR A 324 23.71 0.06 -12.92
N ALA A 325 23.45 1.30 -12.50
CA ALA A 325 22.34 2.09 -12.99
C ALA A 325 22.71 2.70 -14.34
N GLY A 326 21.84 2.51 -15.34
CA GLY A 326 22.00 2.84 -16.76
C GLY A 326 23.35 3.44 -17.19
N LYS A 327 24.21 2.63 -17.83
CA LYS A 327 25.11 3.16 -18.86
C LYS A 327 24.23 3.81 -19.92
N LYS A 328 24.63 4.98 -20.45
CA LYS A 328 24.08 5.44 -21.73
C LYS A 328 24.23 4.25 -22.70
N ILE A 329 23.12 3.79 -23.25
CA ILE A 329 23.19 3.16 -24.56
C ILE A 329 23.51 4.36 -25.45
N GLU A 330 24.77 4.47 -25.88
CA GLU A 330 25.14 5.37 -26.97
C GLU A 330 24.39 5.00 -28.24
#